data_AF-A0A7M2C8U3-F1
#
_entry.id   AF-A0A7M2C8U3-F1
#
_cell.length_a   1.000
_cell.length_b   1.000
_cell.length_c   1.000
_cell.angle_alpha   90.00
_cell.angle_beta   90.00
_cell.angle_gamma   90.00
#
_symmetry.space_group_name_H-M   'P 1'
#
loop_
_entity.id
_entity.type
_entity.pdbx_description
1 polymer ?
#
loop_
_entity_poly.entity_id
_entity_poly.type
_entity_poly.pdbx_seq_one_letter_code
_entity_poly.pdbx_strand_id
1 'polypeptide(L)'
;MAVDRVHSGGPRRRTTSEFVALAVAKHGKGTYDYSQADYVTAHVKVMIVCQRHGPFTQSPNVHLRGAGCPACGYVQRSRSQVFDREWFVAEASKVHGDLYDYSRTTYLGRFSGLTIECRRHGPFNQLASNHLQGSGCPACWQARRSDARQVSMEDFLSRAHATHGEGRYDYSAVVLGRMAAPVIILCPNHGPFRQRPHKHLMGDGCPVCAESRGEREVRKVLTAMGIDFASQWRHPALRFHRPLQIDFAIPERKIAIEFDGEQHQRPVRFRGITQERAERQFEMIKKRDAAKDAWAEEMGWTLIRLKNVESVGDDLAVALG
;
A
#
# COMPACT_ATOMS: atom_id res chain seq x y z
N MET A 1 58.63 -66.82 -46.75
CA MET A 1 57.23 -67.30 -46.87
C MET A 1 56.39 -66.48 -45.91
N ALA A 2 55.75 -65.42 -46.41
CA ALA A 2 54.91 -64.53 -45.61
C ALA A 2 53.49 -65.10 -45.59
N VAL A 3 52.98 -65.35 -44.39
CA VAL A 3 51.64 -65.88 -44.13
C VAL A 3 50.66 -64.72 -44.08
N ASP A 4 49.59 -64.85 -44.85
CA ASP A 4 48.44 -63.94 -44.90
C ASP A 4 47.86 -63.64 -43.50
N ARG A 5 47.62 -62.36 -43.22
CA ARG A 5 46.78 -61.92 -42.09
C ARG A 5 45.43 -61.42 -42.62
N VAL A 6 44.43 -62.25 -42.37
CA VAL A 6 42.99 -61.97 -42.50
C VAL A 6 42.63 -60.74 -41.67
N HIS A 7 42.00 -59.74 -42.32
CA HIS A 7 41.44 -58.56 -41.66
C HIS A 7 40.13 -58.92 -40.95
N SER A 8 40.11 -58.84 -39.62
CA SER A 8 38.92 -58.98 -38.78
C SER A 8 38.20 -57.64 -38.62
N GLY A 9 36.92 -57.60 -39.02
CA GLY A 9 36.04 -56.43 -38.93
C GLY A 9 35.72 -56.02 -37.49
N GLY A 10 35.65 -54.70 -37.25
CA GLY A 10 35.31 -54.10 -35.96
C GLY A 10 33.88 -54.39 -35.47
N PRO A 11 33.56 -54.09 -34.21
CA PRO A 11 32.28 -54.47 -33.60
C PRO A 11 31.10 -53.82 -34.32
N ARG A 12 30.12 -54.66 -34.69
CA ARG A 12 28.89 -54.26 -35.38
C ARG A 12 28.16 -53.18 -34.57
N ARG A 13 27.89 -52.02 -35.20
CA ARG A 13 27.10 -50.94 -34.59
C ARG A 13 25.63 -51.36 -34.53
N ARG A 14 24.97 -51.00 -33.42
CA ARG A 14 23.53 -51.27 -33.26
C ARG A 14 22.70 -50.51 -34.28
N THR A 15 21.59 -51.08 -34.68
CA THR A 15 20.57 -50.39 -35.51
C THR A 15 19.59 -49.62 -34.64
N THR A 16 18.80 -48.72 -35.25
CA THR A 16 17.67 -48.04 -34.58
C THR A 16 16.67 -49.04 -34.01
N SER A 17 16.33 -50.10 -34.74
CA SER A 17 15.40 -51.12 -34.26
C SER A 17 15.93 -51.88 -33.04
N GLU A 18 17.23 -52.20 -33.01
CA GLU A 18 17.88 -52.84 -31.87
C GLU A 18 17.91 -51.91 -30.64
N PHE A 19 18.16 -50.62 -30.83
CA PHE A 19 18.06 -49.62 -29.75
C PHE A 19 16.63 -49.55 -29.18
N VAL A 20 15.62 -49.45 -30.04
CA VAL A 20 14.21 -49.35 -29.61
C VAL A 20 13.78 -50.60 -28.85
N ALA A 21 14.17 -51.80 -29.29
CA ALA A 21 13.86 -53.04 -28.59
C ALA A 21 14.44 -53.05 -27.15
N LEU A 22 15.70 -52.63 -26.98
CA LEU A 22 16.33 -52.52 -25.67
C LEU A 22 15.70 -51.43 -24.80
N ALA A 23 15.30 -50.31 -25.40
CA ALA A 23 14.67 -49.21 -24.69
C ALA A 23 13.27 -49.59 -24.17
N VAL A 24 12.48 -50.29 -24.99
CA VAL A 24 11.16 -50.85 -24.60
C VAL A 24 11.32 -51.89 -23.49
N ALA A 25 12.33 -52.78 -23.58
CA ALA A 25 12.61 -53.75 -22.52
C ALA A 25 12.99 -53.07 -21.19
N LYS A 26 13.70 -51.93 -21.25
CA LYS A 26 14.14 -51.18 -20.07
C LYS A 26 13.03 -50.38 -19.39
N HIS A 27 12.15 -49.75 -20.19
CA HIS A 27 11.18 -48.75 -19.70
C HIS A 27 9.72 -49.22 -19.75
N GLY A 28 9.46 -50.41 -20.29
CA GLY A 28 8.11 -50.96 -20.45
C GLY A 28 7.44 -50.50 -21.76
N LYS A 29 6.60 -51.37 -22.31
CA LYS A 29 5.82 -51.08 -23.53
C LYS A 29 4.81 -49.98 -23.24
N GLY A 30 4.77 -48.96 -24.12
CA GLY A 30 3.82 -47.85 -24.02
C GLY A 30 4.26 -46.69 -23.12
N THR A 31 5.45 -46.74 -22.51
CA THR A 31 5.97 -45.62 -21.70
C THR A 31 6.50 -44.47 -22.57
N TYR A 32 7.15 -44.82 -23.68
CA TYR A 32 7.76 -43.89 -24.62
C TYR A 32 7.41 -44.27 -26.06
N ASP A 33 7.29 -43.27 -26.92
CA ASP A 33 7.28 -43.42 -28.37
C ASP A 33 8.66 -43.05 -28.95
N TYR A 34 9.15 -43.91 -29.83
CA TYR A 34 10.44 -43.83 -30.50
C TYR A 34 10.29 -43.66 -32.02
N SER A 35 9.10 -43.34 -32.52
CA SER A 35 8.79 -43.13 -33.94
C SER A 35 9.70 -42.12 -34.62
N GLN A 36 10.26 -41.17 -33.86
CA GLN A 36 11.18 -40.13 -34.32
C GLN A 36 12.64 -40.36 -33.89
N ALA A 37 12.97 -41.53 -33.35
CA ALA A 37 14.33 -41.85 -32.93
C ALA A 37 15.18 -42.26 -34.13
N ASP A 38 16.24 -41.49 -34.41
CA ASP A 38 17.27 -41.84 -35.40
C ASP A 38 18.59 -42.18 -34.69
N TYR A 39 18.87 -43.49 -34.55
CA TYR A 39 20.05 -43.95 -33.81
C TYR A 39 21.29 -43.93 -34.70
N VAL A 40 22.27 -43.11 -34.31
CA VAL A 40 23.59 -43.06 -34.96
C VAL A 40 24.66 -43.75 -34.12
N THR A 41 24.78 -43.37 -32.84
CA THR A 41 25.70 -43.99 -31.88
C THR A 41 25.12 -43.92 -30.47
N ALA A 42 25.74 -44.61 -29.51
CA ALA A 42 25.30 -44.62 -28.12
C ALA A 42 25.36 -43.24 -27.42
N HIS A 43 26.10 -42.28 -27.99
CA HIS A 43 26.36 -40.97 -27.40
C HIS A 43 25.64 -39.82 -28.10
N VAL A 44 25.25 -40.00 -29.37
CA VAL A 44 24.46 -39.01 -30.12
C VAL A 44 23.02 -39.04 -29.59
N LYS A 45 22.47 -37.87 -29.26
CA LYS A 45 21.12 -37.77 -28.70
C LYS A 45 20.08 -38.17 -29.74
N VAL A 46 19.06 -38.89 -29.29
CA VAL A 46 17.88 -39.25 -30.08
C VAL A 46 16.65 -38.55 -29.51
N MET A 47 15.64 -38.37 -30.34
CA MET A 47 14.34 -37.87 -29.91
C MET A 47 13.51 -39.01 -29.34
N ILE A 48 12.96 -38.80 -28.14
CA ILE A 48 12.11 -39.75 -27.42
C ILE A 48 10.87 -39.00 -26.98
N VAL A 49 9.68 -39.56 -27.21
CA VAL A 49 8.42 -38.94 -26.83
C VAL A 49 7.90 -39.63 -25.58
N CYS A 50 7.82 -38.90 -24.46
CA CYS A 50 7.13 -39.38 -23.27
C CYS A 50 5.63 -39.23 -23.47
N GLN A 51 4.86 -40.31 -23.31
CA GLN A 51 3.40 -40.27 -23.47
C GLN A 51 2.70 -39.26 -22.54
N ARG A 52 3.35 -38.86 -21.44
CA ARG A 52 2.81 -37.91 -20.46
C ARG A 52 3.30 -36.47 -20.62
N HIS A 53 4.50 -36.28 -21.14
CA HIS A 53 5.19 -34.98 -21.11
C HIS A 53 5.74 -34.53 -22.47
N GLY A 54 5.49 -35.30 -23.53
CA GLY A 54 5.89 -34.96 -24.89
C GLY A 54 7.37 -35.24 -25.21
N PRO A 55 7.88 -34.67 -26.31
CA PRO A 55 9.22 -34.96 -26.84
C PRO A 55 10.32 -34.42 -25.93
N PHE A 56 11.37 -35.21 -25.78
CA PHE A 56 12.63 -34.81 -25.15
C PHE A 56 13.81 -35.51 -25.85
N THR A 57 15.03 -35.03 -25.60
CA THR A 57 16.23 -35.63 -26.18
C THR A 57 17.10 -36.26 -25.10
N GLN A 58 17.66 -37.43 -25.41
CA GLN A 58 18.58 -38.14 -24.52
C GLN A 58 19.54 -39.00 -25.34
N SER A 59 20.75 -39.23 -24.85
CA SER A 59 21.65 -40.20 -25.49
C SER A 59 21.19 -41.63 -25.21
N PRO A 60 21.25 -42.54 -26.21
CA PRO A 60 20.86 -43.94 -26.03
C PRO A 60 21.52 -44.62 -24.84
N ASN A 61 22.82 -44.39 -24.60
CA ASN A 61 23.53 -44.97 -23.44
C ASN A 61 22.92 -44.53 -22.09
N VAL A 62 22.53 -43.26 -21.97
CA VAL A 62 21.90 -42.75 -20.74
C VAL A 62 20.49 -43.33 -20.59
N HIS A 63 19.73 -43.37 -21.68
CA HIS A 63 18.37 -43.91 -21.68
C HIS A 63 18.34 -45.40 -21.31
N LEU A 64 19.23 -46.21 -21.91
CA LEU A 64 19.32 -47.65 -21.64
C LEU A 64 19.83 -47.98 -20.24
N ARG A 65 20.58 -47.07 -19.59
CA ARG A 65 20.93 -47.21 -18.17
C ARG A 65 19.74 -47.00 -17.23
N GLY A 66 18.60 -46.53 -17.74
CA GLY A 66 17.34 -46.37 -17.00
C GLY A 66 16.96 -44.92 -16.73
N ALA A 67 17.71 -43.95 -17.26
CA ALA A 67 17.27 -42.55 -17.20
C ALA A 67 16.03 -42.37 -18.10
N GLY A 68 14.95 -41.85 -17.52
CA GLY A 68 13.70 -41.58 -18.22
C GLY A 68 13.52 -40.10 -18.58
N CYS A 69 12.26 -39.72 -18.79
CA CYS A 69 11.86 -38.33 -18.98
C CYS A 69 12.28 -37.46 -17.77
N PRO A 70 12.98 -36.32 -17.97
CA PRO A 70 13.37 -35.42 -16.89
C PRO A 70 12.20 -34.88 -16.06
N ALA A 71 11.06 -34.59 -16.70
CA ALA A 71 9.86 -34.13 -16.03
C ALA A 71 9.25 -35.21 -15.12
N CYS A 72 9.19 -36.47 -15.58
CA CYS A 72 8.81 -37.61 -14.73
C CYS A 72 9.74 -37.73 -13.52
N GLY A 73 11.06 -37.62 -13.72
CA GLY A 73 12.06 -37.72 -12.67
C GLY A 73 12.02 -36.55 -11.66
N TYR A 74 11.56 -35.38 -12.06
CA TYR A 74 11.30 -34.26 -11.15
C TYR A 74 10.06 -34.52 -10.28
N VAL A 75 8.96 -34.97 -10.87
CA VAL A 75 7.72 -35.29 -10.14
C VAL A 75 7.93 -36.41 -9.14
N GLN A 76 8.65 -37.48 -9.50
CA GLN A 76 8.95 -38.58 -8.58
C GLN A 76 9.83 -38.12 -7.40
N ARG A 77 10.89 -37.34 -7.67
CA ARG A 77 11.74 -36.78 -6.60
C ARG A 77 10.98 -35.84 -5.67
N SER A 78 10.02 -35.08 -6.20
CA SER A 78 9.15 -34.21 -5.40
C SER A 78 8.24 -35.02 -4.47
N ARG A 79 7.66 -36.13 -4.99
CA ARG A 79 6.78 -37.03 -4.21
C ARG A 79 7.51 -37.90 -3.18
N SER A 80 8.80 -38.15 -3.37
CA SER A 80 9.60 -39.01 -2.50
C SER A 80 10.34 -38.27 -1.37
N GLN A 81 10.06 -36.98 -1.14
CA GLN A 81 10.67 -36.24 -0.03
C GLN A 81 9.70 -36.10 1.16
N VAL A 82 10.28 -36.22 2.36
CA VAL A 82 9.77 -36.14 3.75
C VAL A 82 8.81 -34.97 4.06
N PHE A 83 8.52 -34.14 3.08
CA PHE A 83 7.72 -32.93 3.19
C PHE A 83 6.32 -33.19 2.61
N ASP A 84 5.56 -34.11 3.21
CA ASP A 84 4.16 -34.35 2.86
C ASP A 84 3.23 -33.38 3.61
N ARG A 85 1.91 -33.60 3.49
CA ARG A 85 0.91 -32.73 4.13
C ARG A 85 1.02 -32.82 5.65
N GLU A 86 1.22 -34.01 6.19
CA GLU A 86 1.34 -34.28 7.62
C GLU A 86 2.54 -33.54 8.20
N TRP A 87 3.68 -33.59 7.49
CA TRP A 87 4.85 -32.78 7.84
C TRP A 87 4.53 -31.27 7.84
N PHE A 88 3.85 -30.77 6.81
CA PHE A 88 3.48 -29.34 6.74
C PHE A 88 2.62 -28.93 7.93
N VAL A 89 1.59 -29.72 8.28
CA VAL A 89 0.70 -29.42 9.41
C VAL A 89 1.47 -29.42 10.73
N ALA A 90 2.39 -30.38 10.92
CA ALA A 90 3.23 -30.44 12.11
C ALA A 90 4.12 -29.20 12.26
N GLU A 91 4.79 -28.77 11.18
CA GLU A 91 5.63 -27.56 11.22
C GLU A 91 4.81 -26.27 11.36
N ALA A 92 3.67 -26.18 10.68
CA ALA A 92 2.79 -25.01 10.80
C ALA A 92 2.24 -24.87 12.23
N SER A 93 1.91 -25.98 12.89
CA SER A 93 1.46 -26.01 14.29
C SER A 93 2.54 -25.53 15.27
N LYS A 94 3.83 -25.81 15.01
CA LYS A 94 4.93 -25.27 15.83
C LYS A 94 5.02 -23.75 15.76
N VAL A 95 4.72 -23.17 14.61
CA VAL A 95 4.84 -21.73 14.36
C VAL A 95 3.61 -20.97 14.84
N HIS A 96 2.42 -21.55 14.65
CA HIS A 96 1.14 -20.85 14.84
C HIS A 96 0.28 -21.40 15.97
N GLY A 97 0.64 -22.54 16.58
CA GLY A 97 -0.22 -23.24 17.53
C GLY A 97 -1.58 -23.57 16.91
N ASP A 98 -2.64 -23.40 17.71
CA ASP A 98 -4.02 -23.75 17.32
C ASP A 98 -4.76 -22.65 16.54
N LEU A 99 -4.06 -21.66 15.97
CA LEU A 99 -4.69 -20.51 15.32
C LEU A 99 -5.39 -20.83 13.98
N TYR A 100 -5.04 -21.96 13.37
CA TYR A 100 -5.49 -22.34 12.03
C TYR A 100 -6.04 -23.77 12.00
N ASP A 101 -6.89 -24.03 11.02
CA ASP A 101 -7.32 -25.36 10.63
C ASP A 101 -6.83 -25.67 9.20
N TYR A 102 -6.23 -26.85 9.06
CA TYR A 102 -5.64 -27.38 7.82
C TYR A 102 -6.41 -28.61 7.30
N SER A 103 -7.58 -28.93 7.86
CA SER A 103 -8.43 -30.06 7.49
C SER A 103 -8.76 -30.10 6.00
N ARG A 104 -8.90 -28.93 5.38
CA ARG A 104 -9.23 -28.76 3.94
C ARG A 104 -8.04 -28.27 3.10
N THR A 105 -6.84 -28.24 3.66
CA THR A 105 -5.65 -27.75 2.98
C THR A 105 -4.99 -28.85 2.14
N THR A 106 -4.87 -28.60 0.83
CA THR A 106 -4.11 -29.45 -0.10
C THR A 106 -2.68 -28.93 -0.21
N TYR A 107 -1.70 -29.71 0.23
CA TYR A 107 -0.28 -29.36 0.16
C TYR A 107 0.40 -30.07 -1.02
N LEU A 108 0.96 -29.29 -1.95
CA LEU A 108 1.67 -29.81 -3.14
C LEU A 108 3.18 -29.52 -3.10
N GLY A 109 3.67 -28.92 -2.02
CA GLY A 109 5.07 -28.55 -1.83
C GLY A 109 5.26 -27.14 -1.27
N ARG A 110 6.49 -26.79 -0.91
CA ARG A 110 6.83 -25.54 -0.21
C ARG A 110 6.44 -24.25 -0.95
N PHE A 111 6.39 -24.29 -2.29
CA PHE A 111 6.01 -23.16 -3.13
C PHE A 111 4.56 -23.23 -3.62
N SER A 112 3.78 -24.20 -3.12
CA SER A 112 2.36 -24.28 -3.42
C SER A 112 1.58 -23.24 -2.63
N GLY A 113 0.57 -22.66 -3.29
CA GLY A 113 -0.45 -21.86 -2.63
C GLY A 113 -1.39 -22.79 -1.84
N LEU A 114 -1.64 -22.43 -0.60
CA LEU A 114 -2.51 -23.14 0.32
C LEU A 114 -3.73 -22.29 0.62
N THR A 115 -4.90 -22.93 0.70
CA THR A 115 -6.05 -22.37 1.39
C THR A 115 -6.01 -22.84 2.83
N ILE A 116 -5.89 -21.89 3.77
CA ILE A 116 -5.75 -22.12 5.20
C ILE A 116 -6.95 -21.48 5.89
N GLU A 117 -7.57 -22.20 6.82
CA GLU A 117 -8.72 -21.70 7.57
C GLU A 117 -8.24 -21.00 8.84
N CYS A 118 -8.43 -19.68 8.97
CA CYS A 118 -8.23 -18.99 10.24
C CYS A 118 -9.46 -19.18 11.11
N ARG A 119 -9.29 -19.74 12.31
CA ARG A 119 -10.40 -19.99 13.24
C ARG A 119 -11.22 -18.75 13.60
N ARG A 120 -10.67 -17.55 13.41
CA ARG A 120 -11.33 -16.26 13.70
C ARG A 120 -11.90 -15.56 12.47
N HIS A 121 -11.31 -15.74 11.30
CA HIS A 121 -11.58 -14.88 10.14
C HIS A 121 -11.89 -15.67 8.86
N GLY A 122 -11.93 -17.01 8.94
CA GLY A 122 -12.25 -17.87 7.80
C GLY A 122 -11.06 -18.14 6.87
N PRO A 123 -11.33 -18.63 5.65
CA PRO A 123 -10.29 -19.07 4.72
C PRO A 123 -9.48 -17.91 4.13
N PHE A 124 -8.18 -18.12 3.98
CA PHE A 124 -7.29 -17.22 3.26
C PHE A 124 -6.22 -18.01 2.51
N ASN A 125 -5.61 -17.37 1.50
CA ASN A 125 -4.60 -18.00 0.66
C ASN A 125 -3.19 -17.53 1.01
N GLN A 126 -2.24 -18.46 1.04
CA GLN A 126 -0.84 -18.17 1.31
C GLN A 126 0.10 -19.23 0.74
N LEU A 127 1.34 -18.85 0.38
CA LEU A 127 2.38 -19.84 0.10
C LEU A 127 2.74 -20.62 1.37
N ALA A 128 2.91 -21.94 1.23
CA ALA A 128 3.31 -22.79 2.34
C ALA A 128 4.62 -22.31 3.01
N SER A 129 5.63 -21.93 2.22
CA SER A 129 6.89 -21.38 2.74
C SER A 129 6.70 -20.13 3.59
N ASN A 130 5.81 -19.22 3.18
CA ASN A 130 5.56 -18.00 3.92
C ASN A 130 4.82 -18.31 5.22
N HIS A 131 3.90 -19.28 5.17
CA HIS A 131 3.15 -19.70 6.35
C HIS A 131 4.09 -20.29 7.40
N LEU A 132 5.00 -21.18 6.98
CA LEU A 132 6.02 -21.75 7.85
C LEU A 132 7.03 -20.73 8.39
N GLN A 133 7.17 -19.55 7.76
CA GLN A 133 7.99 -18.45 8.25
C GLN A 133 7.26 -17.53 9.25
N GLY A 134 6.03 -17.87 9.66
CA GLY A 134 5.26 -17.11 10.65
C GLY A 134 4.33 -16.06 10.05
N SER A 135 4.24 -15.95 8.72
CA SER A 135 3.18 -15.15 8.12
C SER A 135 1.84 -15.88 8.28
N GLY A 136 0.79 -15.18 8.70
CA GLY A 136 -0.51 -15.78 9.02
C GLY A 136 -1.68 -15.03 8.40
N CYS A 137 -2.86 -15.14 9.01
CA CYS A 137 -4.07 -14.48 8.53
C CYS A 137 -3.87 -12.94 8.45
N PRO A 138 -4.09 -12.32 7.28
CA PRO A 138 -3.97 -10.88 7.11
C PRO A 138 -4.87 -10.06 8.04
N ALA A 139 -6.09 -10.55 8.31
CA ALA A 139 -7.03 -9.89 9.22
C ALA A 139 -6.56 -9.95 10.69
N CYS A 140 -6.01 -11.09 11.14
CA CYS A 140 -5.36 -11.19 12.46
C CYS A 140 -4.21 -10.19 12.61
N TRP A 141 -3.36 -10.08 11.59
CA TRP A 141 -2.24 -9.14 11.59
C TRP A 141 -2.71 -7.69 11.62
N GLN A 142 -3.74 -7.37 10.83
CA GLN A 142 -4.31 -6.03 10.79
C GLN A 142 -4.93 -5.61 12.12
N ALA A 143 -5.63 -6.52 12.80
CA ALA A 143 -6.18 -6.29 14.14
C ALA A 143 -5.06 -6.01 15.16
N ARG A 144 -4.05 -6.90 15.26
CA ARG A 144 -2.89 -6.70 16.15
C ARG A 144 -2.16 -5.38 15.89
N ARG A 145 -2.00 -5.01 14.61
CA ARG A 145 -1.37 -3.75 14.21
C ARG A 145 -2.24 -2.53 14.51
N SER A 146 -3.56 -2.67 14.52
CA SER A 146 -4.48 -1.62 14.93
C SER A 146 -4.40 -1.38 16.44
N ASP A 147 -4.38 -2.46 17.22
CA ASP A 147 -4.30 -2.41 18.69
C ASP A 147 -2.95 -1.84 19.13
N ALA A 148 -1.84 -2.29 18.52
CA ALA A 148 -0.50 -1.74 18.77
C ALA A 148 -0.33 -0.28 18.30
N ARG A 149 -1.28 0.26 17.51
CA ARG A 149 -1.30 1.67 17.08
C ARG A 149 -2.26 2.54 17.90
N GLN A 150 -3.01 1.97 18.84
CA GLN A 150 -3.77 2.78 19.77
C GLN A 150 -2.79 3.49 20.72
N VAL A 151 -2.68 4.79 20.54
CA VAL A 151 -1.97 5.66 21.48
C VAL A 151 -2.84 5.74 22.73
N SER A 152 -2.25 5.45 23.89
CA SER A 152 -2.94 5.62 25.17
C SER A 152 -3.25 7.10 25.42
N MET A 153 -4.26 7.37 26.24
CA MET A 153 -4.53 8.75 26.67
C MET A 153 -3.32 9.38 27.36
N GLU A 154 -2.56 8.58 28.11
CA GLU A 154 -1.33 9.02 28.75
C GLU A 154 -0.24 9.46 27.76
N ASP A 155 0.05 8.67 26.71
CA ASP A 155 1.03 9.06 25.68
C ASP A 155 0.58 10.32 24.92
N PHE A 156 -0.72 10.40 24.61
CA PHE A 156 -1.28 11.59 23.98
C PHE A 156 -1.07 12.84 24.84
N LEU A 157 -1.42 12.79 26.13
CA LEU A 157 -1.28 13.91 27.05
C LEU A 157 0.19 14.32 27.20
N SER A 158 1.07 13.36 27.45
CA SER A 158 2.52 13.62 27.60
C SER A 158 3.09 14.35 26.38
N ARG A 159 2.78 13.86 25.17
CA ARG A 159 3.24 14.48 23.93
C ARG A 159 2.59 15.82 23.67
N ALA A 160 1.30 15.96 23.97
CA ALA A 160 0.58 17.22 23.77
C ALA A 160 1.15 18.32 24.69
N HIS A 161 1.49 18.00 25.93
CA HIS A 161 2.18 18.92 26.85
C HIS A 161 3.60 19.24 26.38
N ALA A 162 4.34 18.26 25.86
CA ALA A 162 5.66 18.52 25.28
C ALA A 162 5.61 19.46 24.06
N THR A 163 4.56 19.36 23.24
CA THR A 163 4.39 20.20 22.04
C THR A 163 3.87 21.60 22.36
N HIS A 164 2.89 21.72 23.26
CA HIS A 164 2.13 22.96 23.47
C HIS A 164 2.44 23.67 24.78
N GLY A 165 3.09 22.98 25.73
CA GLY A 165 3.22 23.41 27.12
C GLY A 165 2.09 22.87 27.99
N GLU A 166 2.38 22.71 29.27
CA GLU A 166 1.39 22.34 30.29
C GLU A 166 0.35 23.46 30.48
N GLY A 167 -0.91 23.09 30.69
CA GLY A 167 -2.00 24.04 30.91
C GLY A 167 -2.47 24.85 29.69
N ARG A 168 -1.86 24.70 28.51
CA ARG A 168 -2.26 25.46 27.30
C ARG A 168 -3.63 25.05 26.75
N TYR A 169 -4.00 23.79 26.91
CA TYR A 169 -5.28 23.24 26.48
C TYR A 169 -5.83 22.31 27.55
N ASP A 170 -7.15 22.24 27.62
CA ASP A 170 -7.87 21.23 28.39
C ASP A 170 -8.30 20.08 27.48
N TYR A 171 -7.96 18.86 27.89
CA TYR A 171 -8.23 17.61 27.19
C TYR A 171 -9.29 16.76 27.90
N SER A 172 -10.00 17.30 28.89
CA SER A 172 -11.06 16.63 29.65
C SER A 172 -12.16 16.04 28.76
N ALA A 173 -12.44 16.67 27.62
CA ALA A 173 -13.41 16.21 26.62
C ALA A 173 -12.84 15.26 25.55
N VAL A 174 -11.55 14.91 25.61
CA VAL A 174 -10.91 14.07 24.61
C VAL A 174 -11.23 12.60 24.86
N VAL A 175 -11.90 11.97 23.90
CA VAL A 175 -12.07 10.52 23.84
C VAL A 175 -11.23 9.96 22.69
N LEU A 176 -10.12 9.30 23.03
CA LEU A 176 -9.21 8.74 22.03
C LEU A 176 -9.77 7.43 21.45
N GLY A 177 -10.09 7.49 20.16
CA GLY A 177 -10.30 6.32 19.31
C GLY A 177 -9.12 6.14 18.35
N ARG A 178 -9.38 6.18 17.05
CA ARG A 178 -8.32 6.18 16.03
C ARG A 178 -7.66 7.57 15.93
N MET A 179 -6.33 7.65 15.81
CA MET A 179 -5.55 8.90 15.62
C MET A 179 -5.98 9.78 14.41
N ALA A 180 -6.76 9.22 13.49
CA ALA A 180 -7.29 9.91 12.32
C ALA A 180 -8.67 10.56 12.56
N ALA A 181 -9.39 10.18 13.63
CA ALA A 181 -10.67 10.76 13.99
C ALA A 181 -10.45 12.10 14.74
N PRO A 182 -11.19 13.17 14.39
CA PRO A 182 -11.12 14.42 15.14
C PRO A 182 -11.65 14.26 16.57
N VAL A 183 -10.94 14.84 17.53
CA VAL A 183 -11.34 14.99 18.94
C VAL A 183 -11.69 16.45 19.23
N ILE A 184 -12.40 16.69 20.33
CA ILE A 184 -12.69 18.04 20.84
C ILE A 184 -11.61 18.39 21.84
N ILE A 185 -10.90 19.50 21.61
CA ILE A 185 -9.89 20.07 22.51
C ILE A 185 -10.41 21.42 22.98
N LEU A 186 -10.21 21.75 24.25
CA LEU A 186 -10.69 22.99 24.84
C LEU A 186 -9.53 23.99 24.91
N CYS A 187 -9.68 25.12 24.23
CA CYS A 187 -8.81 26.28 24.42
C CYS A 187 -9.37 27.15 25.55
N PRO A 188 -8.62 27.44 26.62
CA PRO A 188 -9.10 28.27 27.73
C PRO A 188 -9.62 29.65 27.30
N ASN A 189 -9.09 30.22 26.22
CA ASN A 189 -9.45 31.56 25.75
C ASN A 189 -10.56 31.57 24.68
N HIS A 190 -10.75 30.46 23.95
CA HIS A 190 -11.61 30.43 22.75
C HIS A 190 -12.61 29.26 22.73
N GLY A 191 -12.63 28.44 23.78
CA GLY A 191 -13.55 27.31 23.92
C GLY A 191 -13.19 26.08 23.08
N PRO A 192 -14.18 25.20 22.81
CA PRO A 192 -13.97 23.93 22.13
C PRO A 192 -13.64 24.09 20.65
N PHE A 193 -12.65 23.34 20.17
CA PHE A 193 -12.35 23.20 18.75
C PHE A 193 -12.09 21.73 18.38
N ARG A 194 -12.36 21.38 17.12
CA ARG A 194 -12.18 20.01 16.60
C ARG A 194 -10.84 19.88 15.90
N GLN A 195 -10.03 18.91 16.29
CA GLN A 195 -8.76 18.64 15.63
C GLN A 195 -8.38 17.16 15.68
N ARG A 196 -7.57 16.69 14.72
CA ARG A 196 -7.06 15.31 14.72
C ARG A 196 -5.88 15.19 15.70
N PRO A 197 -5.82 14.15 16.56
CA PRO A 197 -4.75 14.00 17.54
C PRO A 197 -3.33 14.12 16.96
N HIS A 198 -3.05 13.42 15.85
CA HIS A 198 -1.71 13.48 15.25
C HIS A 198 -1.31 14.87 14.74
N LYS A 199 -2.28 15.72 14.35
CA LYS A 199 -2.02 17.11 13.92
C LYS A 199 -1.72 18.00 15.12
N HIS A 200 -2.51 17.83 16.18
CA HIS A 200 -2.28 18.51 17.45
C HIS A 200 -0.87 18.24 17.99
N LEU A 201 -0.46 16.98 17.99
CA LEU A 201 0.89 16.57 18.42
C LEU A 201 2.02 17.03 17.49
N MET A 202 1.71 17.52 16.28
CA MET A 202 2.69 18.13 15.36
C MET A 202 2.81 19.65 15.54
N GLY A 203 2.01 20.24 16.44
CA GLY A 203 2.04 21.68 16.74
C GLY A 203 0.82 22.46 16.25
N ASP A 204 -0.10 21.84 15.51
CA ASP A 204 -1.38 22.48 15.20
C ASP A 204 -2.14 22.72 16.52
N GLY A 205 -2.85 23.84 16.65
CA GLY A 205 -3.49 24.24 17.90
C GLY A 205 -4.85 24.88 17.67
N CYS A 206 -5.29 25.71 18.63
CA CYS A 206 -6.53 26.46 18.47
C CYS A 206 -6.47 27.37 17.23
N PRO A 207 -7.43 27.26 16.29
CA PRO A 207 -7.44 28.05 15.07
C PRO A 207 -7.49 29.55 15.35
N VAL A 208 -8.23 29.96 16.39
CA VAL A 208 -8.36 31.37 16.79
C VAL A 208 -7.06 31.91 17.39
N CYS A 209 -6.34 31.11 18.19
CA CYS A 209 -5.00 31.49 18.68
C CYS A 209 -3.98 31.67 17.54
N ALA A 210 -4.14 30.90 16.46
CA ALA A 210 -3.25 30.89 15.31
C ALA A 210 -3.60 31.95 14.25
N GLU A 211 -4.69 32.70 14.42
CA GLU A 211 -5.11 33.77 13.50
C GLU A 211 -4.00 34.80 13.30
N SER A 212 -3.87 35.25 12.06
CA SER A 212 -2.99 36.35 11.70
C SER A 212 -3.44 37.65 12.38
N ARG A 213 -2.57 38.66 12.40
CA ARG A 213 -2.93 40.00 12.94
C ARG A 213 -4.16 40.58 12.25
N GLY A 214 -4.28 40.39 10.93
CA GLY A 214 -5.42 40.85 10.14
C GLY A 214 -6.70 40.10 10.47
N GLU A 215 -6.66 38.77 10.47
CA GLU A 215 -7.82 37.95 10.83
C GLU A 215 -8.34 38.26 12.23
N ARG A 216 -7.44 38.49 13.19
CA ARG A 216 -7.82 38.87 14.55
C ARG A 216 -8.55 40.21 14.61
N GLU A 217 -8.15 41.19 13.81
CA GLU A 217 -8.85 42.47 13.75
C GLU A 217 -10.22 42.34 13.08
N VAL A 218 -10.32 41.55 12.00
CA VAL A 218 -11.62 41.23 11.35
C VAL A 218 -12.57 40.61 12.36
N ARG A 219 -12.14 39.56 13.08
CA ARG A 219 -12.92 38.91 14.15
C ARG A 219 -13.39 39.91 15.19
N LYS A 220 -12.49 40.77 15.68
CA LYS A 220 -12.79 41.78 16.70
C LYS A 220 -13.86 42.75 16.22
N VAL A 221 -13.74 43.27 14.99
CA VAL A 221 -14.72 44.20 14.41
C VAL A 221 -16.08 43.54 14.22
N LEU A 222 -16.13 42.35 13.61
CA LEU A 222 -17.38 41.61 13.42
C LEU A 222 -18.09 41.30 14.74
N THR A 223 -17.31 40.91 15.77
CA THR A 223 -17.83 40.64 17.12
C THR A 223 -18.37 41.92 17.77
N ALA A 224 -17.65 43.05 17.64
CA ALA A 224 -18.10 44.34 18.16
C ALA A 224 -19.36 44.86 17.47
N MET A 225 -19.57 44.52 16.21
CA MET A 225 -20.80 44.79 15.46
C MET A 225 -21.96 43.85 15.83
N GLY A 226 -21.73 42.82 16.65
CA GLY A 226 -22.74 41.83 16.99
C GLY A 226 -23.18 40.97 15.80
N ILE A 227 -22.29 40.76 14.82
CA ILE A 227 -22.57 39.95 13.64
C ILE A 227 -22.16 38.51 13.93
N ASP A 228 -23.06 37.55 13.64
CA ASP A 228 -22.73 36.14 13.66
C ASP A 228 -21.94 35.74 12.40
N PHE A 229 -20.80 35.08 12.58
CA PHE A 229 -19.92 34.67 11.49
C PHE A 229 -19.27 33.31 11.76
N ALA A 230 -18.87 32.64 10.68
CA ALA A 230 -18.05 31.43 10.71
C ALA A 230 -16.62 31.75 10.27
N SER A 231 -15.63 31.40 11.09
CA SER A 231 -14.21 31.49 10.73
C SER A 231 -13.68 30.20 10.10
N GLN A 232 -12.65 30.30 9.25
CA GLN A 232 -12.05 29.16 8.53
C GLN A 232 -13.11 28.34 7.78
N TRP A 233 -14.07 29.03 7.19
CA TRP A 233 -15.29 28.46 6.64
C TRP A 233 -15.03 27.73 5.32
N ARG A 234 -15.71 26.60 5.12
CA ARG A 234 -15.56 25.76 3.92
C ARG A 234 -16.93 25.41 3.35
N HIS A 235 -17.23 25.95 2.18
CA HIS A 235 -18.46 25.62 1.46
C HIS A 235 -18.29 24.31 0.65
N PRO A 236 -19.26 23.37 0.65
CA PRO A 236 -19.14 22.11 -0.09
C PRO A 236 -18.85 22.25 -1.59
N ALA A 237 -19.41 23.29 -2.21
CA ALA A 237 -19.23 23.61 -3.63
C ALA A 237 -17.96 24.44 -3.93
N LEU A 238 -17.34 25.06 -2.92
CA LEU A 238 -16.13 25.87 -3.13
C LEU A 238 -14.90 24.95 -3.19
N ARG A 239 -14.46 24.62 -4.41
CA ARG A 239 -13.40 23.65 -4.65
C ARG A 239 -12.46 24.08 -5.76
N PHE A 240 -11.19 23.72 -5.57
CA PHE A 240 -10.20 23.67 -6.65
C PHE A 240 -9.82 22.20 -6.87
N HIS A 241 -8.60 21.78 -6.52
CA HIS A 241 -8.29 20.34 -6.38
C HIS A 241 -8.74 19.76 -5.03
N ARG A 242 -8.89 20.63 -4.01
CA ARG A 242 -9.37 20.31 -2.67
C ARG A 242 -10.36 21.41 -2.24
N PRO A 243 -11.20 21.18 -1.22
CA PRO A 243 -12.06 22.23 -0.68
C PRO A 243 -11.21 23.45 -0.28
N LEU A 244 -11.60 24.62 -0.80
CA LEU A 244 -10.97 25.88 -0.39
C LEU A 244 -11.63 26.36 0.91
N GLN A 245 -10.92 27.27 1.58
CA GLN A 245 -11.31 27.85 2.85
C GLN A 245 -11.40 29.36 2.65
N ILE A 246 -12.44 29.95 3.25
CA ILE A 246 -12.63 31.38 3.43
C ILE A 246 -12.28 31.74 4.87
N ASP A 247 -11.61 32.87 5.09
CA ASP A 247 -11.20 33.29 6.44
C ASP A 247 -12.41 33.55 7.35
N PHE A 248 -13.38 34.34 6.87
CA PHE A 248 -14.65 34.57 7.56
C PHE A 248 -15.83 34.54 6.60
N ALA A 249 -16.97 34.02 7.04
CA ALA A 249 -18.20 34.05 6.28
C ALA A 249 -19.38 34.45 7.16
N ILE A 250 -20.33 35.19 6.56
CA ILE A 250 -21.63 35.55 7.14
C ILE A 250 -22.68 34.86 6.26
N PRO A 251 -22.99 33.57 6.50
CA PRO A 251 -23.79 32.78 5.56
C PRO A 251 -25.20 33.32 5.32
N GLU A 252 -25.82 33.90 6.36
CA GLU A 252 -27.15 34.49 6.29
C GLU A 252 -27.23 35.65 5.29
N ARG A 253 -26.12 36.36 5.09
CA ARG A 253 -26.02 37.49 4.16
C ARG A 253 -25.32 37.09 2.84
N LYS A 254 -24.90 35.83 2.70
CA LYS A 254 -24.02 35.35 1.62
C LYS A 254 -22.77 36.22 1.43
N ILE A 255 -22.11 36.58 2.54
CA ILE A 255 -20.87 37.36 2.49
C ILE A 255 -19.70 36.47 2.87
N ALA A 256 -18.64 36.50 2.06
CA ALA A 256 -17.35 35.89 2.31
C ALA A 256 -16.30 37.00 2.48
N ILE A 257 -15.39 36.85 3.44
CA ILE A 257 -14.37 37.85 3.78
C ILE A 257 -13.01 37.15 3.84
N GLU A 258 -12.05 37.68 3.10
CA GLU A 258 -10.65 37.23 3.07
C GLU A 258 -9.75 38.37 3.56
N PHE A 259 -8.70 38.03 4.31
CA PHE A 259 -7.62 38.98 4.62
C PHE A 259 -6.38 38.64 3.79
N ASP A 260 -6.20 39.35 2.68
CA ASP A 260 -5.13 39.14 1.71
C ASP A 260 -3.82 39.75 2.21
N GLY A 261 -2.97 38.91 2.80
CA GLY A 261 -1.60 39.26 3.16
C GLY A 261 -0.68 39.51 1.95
N GLU A 262 0.56 39.90 2.21
CA GLU A 262 1.57 40.24 1.19
C GLU A 262 1.79 39.14 0.13
N GLN A 263 1.62 37.86 0.51
CA GLN A 263 1.71 36.72 -0.41
C GLN A 263 0.67 36.73 -1.55
N HIS A 264 -0.41 37.50 -1.44
CA HIS A 264 -1.39 37.67 -2.53
C HIS A 264 -0.95 38.72 -3.55
N GLN A 265 0.03 39.57 -3.20
CA GLN A 265 0.52 40.66 -4.05
C GLN A 265 1.83 40.32 -4.76
N ARG A 266 2.72 39.57 -4.10
CA ARG A 266 4.02 39.19 -4.67
C ARG A 266 4.54 37.84 -4.17
N PRO A 267 5.48 37.20 -4.88
CA PRO A 267 6.18 36.01 -4.37
C PRO A 267 6.93 36.32 -3.08
N VAL A 268 6.52 35.70 -1.98
CA VAL A 268 7.18 35.84 -0.67
C VAL A 268 8.08 34.64 -0.41
N ARG A 269 9.33 34.89 -0.03
CA ARG A 269 10.31 33.85 0.33
C ARG A 269 10.33 33.65 1.83
N PHE A 270 9.96 32.45 2.27
CA PHE A 270 10.18 32.00 3.64
C PHE A 270 11.49 31.20 3.76
N ARG A 271 12.02 31.06 4.98
CA ARG A 271 13.31 30.39 5.24
C ARG A 271 13.41 29.05 4.51
N GLY A 272 14.44 28.89 3.69
CA GLY A 272 14.73 27.65 2.96
C GLY A 272 13.99 27.45 1.63
N ILE A 273 13.24 28.44 1.13
CA ILE A 273 12.50 28.35 -0.14
C ILE A 273 13.31 29.02 -1.28
N THR A 274 13.42 28.32 -2.41
CA THR A 274 14.02 28.85 -3.66
C THR A 274 13.11 29.86 -4.33
N GLN A 275 13.68 30.78 -5.11
CA GLN A 275 12.90 31.79 -5.85
C GLN A 275 11.83 31.14 -6.74
N GLU A 276 12.22 30.12 -7.52
CA GLU A 276 11.32 29.37 -8.38
C GLU A 276 10.14 28.76 -7.62
N ARG A 277 10.37 28.25 -6.41
CA ARG A 277 9.30 27.68 -5.58
C ARG A 277 8.37 28.77 -5.05
N ALA A 278 8.89 29.94 -4.69
CA ALA A 278 8.08 31.09 -4.27
C ALA A 278 7.19 31.59 -5.41
N GLU A 279 7.70 31.66 -6.63
CA GLU A 279 6.94 32.03 -7.84
C GLU A 279 5.83 31.03 -8.14
N ARG A 280 6.15 29.72 -8.11
CA ARG A 280 5.12 28.67 -8.27
C ARG A 280 4.04 28.75 -7.20
N GLN A 281 4.40 29.06 -5.94
CA GLN A 281 3.43 29.25 -4.86
C GLN A 281 2.53 30.45 -5.12
N PHE A 282 3.10 31.57 -5.56
CA PHE A 282 2.35 32.78 -5.91
C PHE A 282 1.36 32.53 -7.05
N GLU A 283 1.78 31.85 -8.11
CA GLU A 283 0.88 31.48 -9.21
C GLU A 283 -0.25 30.54 -8.76
N MET A 284 0.03 29.65 -7.80
CA MET A 284 -1.03 28.82 -7.20
C MET A 284 -1.99 29.61 -6.32
N ILE A 285 -1.52 30.65 -5.63
CA ILE A 285 -2.39 31.57 -4.86
C ILE A 285 -3.35 32.28 -5.83
N LYS A 286 -2.84 32.89 -6.90
CA LYS A 286 -3.68 33.54 -7.94
C LYS A 286 -4.76 32.63 -8.51
N LYS A 287 -4.43 31.38 -8.82
CA LYS A 287 -5.41 30.41 -9.34
C LYS A 287 -6.49 30.06 -8.32
N ARG A 288 -6.13 29.96 -7.04
CA ARG A 288 -7.09 29.68 -5.97
C ARG A 288 -8.00 30.88 -5.72
N ASP A 289 -7.43 32.07 -5.79
CA ASP A 289 -8.15 33.34 -5.69
C ASP A 289 -9.17 33.48 -6.81
N ALA A 290 -8.78 33.26 -8.07
CA ALA A 290 -9.71 33.25 -9.19
C ALA A 290 -10.84 32.21 -9.04
N ALA A 291 -10.55 31.05 -8.45
CA ALA A 291 -11.56 30.04 -8.16
C ALA A 291 -12.53 30.47 -7.06
N LYS A 292 -12.08 31.24 -6.06
CA LYS A 292 -12.96 31.84 -5.04
C LYS A 292 -13.84 32.93 -5.65
N ASP A 293 -13.27 33.79 -6.48
CA ASP A 293 -13.99 34.89 -7.14
C ASP A 293 -15.10 34.32 -8.05
N ALA A 294 -14.77 33.36 -8.92
CA ALA A 294 -15.74 32.71 -9.81
C ALA A 294 -16.84 31.97 -9.04
N TRP A 295 -16.48 31.26 -7.95
CA TRP A 295 -17.46 30.60 -7.09
C TRP A 295 -18.40 31.61 -6.43
N ALA A 296 -17.87 32.74 -5.96
CA ALA A 296 -18.66 33.76 -5.31
C ALA A 296 -19.67 34.37 -6.30
N GLU A 297 -19.22 34.71 -7.51
CA GLU A 297 -20.09 35.20 -8.59
C GLU A 297 -21.18 34.18 -8.95
N GLU A 298 -20.81 32.93 -9.23
CA GLU A 298 -21.73 31.86 -9.64
C GLU A 298 -22.80 31.55 -8.58
N MET A 299 -22.41 31.57 -7.29
CA MET A 299 -23.30 31.22 -6.18
C MET A 299 -24.03 32.42 -5.58
N GLY A 300 -23.79 33.63 -6.12
CA GLY A 300 -24.37 34.89 -5.65
C GLY A 300 -23.91 35.27 -4.25
N TRP A 301 -22.61 35.12 -3.96
CA TRP A 301 -21.95 35.59 -2.74
C TRP A 301 -21.19 36.88 -3.01
N THR A 302 -21.22 37.78 -2.03
CA THR A 302 -20.34 38.95 -2.01
C THR A 302 -19.01 38.55 -1.38
N LEU A 303 -17.92 38.65 -2.13
CA LEU A 303 -16.56 38.37 -1.64
C LEU A 303 -15.82 39.68 -1.35
N ILE A 304 -15.54 39.94 -0.07
CA ILE A 304 -14.81 41.10 0.43
C ILE A 304 -13.34 40.70 0.66
N ARG A 305 -12.40 41.46 0.11
CA ARG A 305 -10.96 41.26 0.31
C ARG A 305 -10.33 42.44 1.03
N LEU A 306 -9.92 42.21 2.27
CA LEU A 306 -9.26 43.18 3.12
C LEU A 306 -7.75 43.04 3.01
N LYS A 307 -7.01 44.15 3.08
CA LYS A 307 -5.54 44.15 2.87
C LYS A 307 -4.76 44.83 3.98
N ASN A 308 -5.36 45.80 4.67
CA ASN A 308 -4.70 46.55 5.72
C ASN A 308 -5.46 46.38 7.03
N VAL A 309 -4.72 46.03 8.10
CA VAL A 309 -5.27 45.87 9.46
C VAL A 309 -5.89 47.18 9.96
N GLU A 310 -5.32 48.33 9.61
CA GLU A 310 -5.75 49.64 10.10
C GLU A 310 -7.08 50.11 9.51
N SER A 311 -7.41 49.67 8.29
CA SER A 311 -8.66 50.05 7.60
C SER A 311 -9.79 49.04 7.77
N VAL A 312 -9.55 47.88 8.41
CA VAL A 312 -10.54 46.79 8.55
C VAL A 312 -11.89 47.30 9.08
N GLY A 313 -11.87 48.19 10.08
CA GLY A 313 -13.09 48.75 10.68
C GLY A 313 -13.94 49.53 9.67
N ASP A 314 -13.31 50.47 8.97
CA ASP A 314 -13.99 51.33 8.00
C ASP A 314 -14.43 50.53 6.77
N ASP A 315 -13.56 49.66 6.25
CA ASP A 315 -13.83 48.81 5.09
C ASP A 315 -15.02 47.87 5.35
N LEU A 316 -15.09 47.26 6.53
CA LEU A 316 -16.23 46.41 6.91
C LEU A 316 -17.49 47.22 7.18
N ALA A 317 -17.39 48.41 7.77
CA ALA A 317 -18.56 49.27 7.98
C ALA A 317 -19.20 49.70 6.66
N VAL A 318 -18.39 50.03 5.64
CA VAL A 318 -18.87 50.37 4.29
C VAL A 318 -19.45 49.15 3.58
N ALA A 319 -18.84 47.97 3.75
CA ALA A 319 -19.26 46.77 3.03
C ALA A 319 -20.47 46.06 3.65
N LEU A 320 -20.72 46.25 4.96
CA LEU A 320 -21.78 45.55 5.71
C LEU A 320 -22.93 46.45 6.18
N GLY A 321 -22.77 47.77 6.09
CA GLY A 321 -23.80 48.78 6.36
C GLY A 321 -24.66 49.07 5.13
#